data_AF-A0A3D4QWU2-F1
#
_entry.id   AF-A0A3D4QWU2-F1
#
_cell.length_a   1.000
_cell.length_b   1.000
_cell.length_c   1.000
_cell.angle_alpha   90.00
_cell.angle_beta   90.00
_cell.angle_gamma   90.00
#
_symmetry.space_group_name_H-M   'P 1'
#
loop_
_entity.id
_entity.type
_entity.pdbx_description
1 polymer ?
#
loop_
_entity_poly.entity_id
_entity_poly.type
_entity_poly.pdbx_seq_one_letter_code
_entity_poly.pdbx_strand_id
1 'polypeptide(L)'
;MSKYTALKQFLISSGQDCINMTFLELERILGFDLPKSAYTYEAWWANGGHSQANAWLDAGYKVKLANTIDQTVCFYKADNISKQVLQPKTKSLKTTSGVNTTQMLVDSTMKTLRVFGYEFCYIQQLIPDCDVSGSIIKYYPQNEYDNKKGLLLSHFGKGAFCRFSINAGDCPGVYLWVVDDSIIYIGETENLKKRFNMGYGRIAPRNCYIGGQSTNCKMNKVILNLYEQGKTVSLYFYNTTNYKRVELELLRKIDTKYNVKRYW
;
A
#
# COMPACT_ATOMS: atom_id res chain seq x y z
N MET A 1 -4.11 18.65 35.63
CA MET A 1 -3.95 19.08 34.24
C MET A 1 -3.60 17.87 33.39
N SER A 2 -4.23 17.70 32.22
CA SER A 2 -3.91 16.58 31.31
C SER A 2 -2.57 16.83 30.64
N LYS A 3 -1.80 15.79 30.34
CA LYS A 3 -0.56 15.95 29.57
C LYS A 3 -0.80 16.50 28.15
N TYR A 4 -2.03 16.44 27.64
CA TYR A 4 -2.40 16.99 26.33
C TYR A 4 -2.91 18.44 26.39
N THR A 5 -2.80 19.13 27.53
CA THR A 5 -3.27 20.52 27.68
C THR A 5 -2.56 21.48 26.72
N ALA A 6 -1.28 21.25 26.39
CA ALA A 6 -0.55 22.08 25.43
C ALA A 6 -1.16 22.02 24.01
N LEU A 7 -1.55 20.83 23.55
CA LEU A 7 -2.24 20.66 22.27
C LEU A 7 -3.60 21.38 22.26
N LYS A 8 -4.37 21.28 23.36
CA LYS A 8 -5.64 22.02 23.50
C LYS A 8 -5.44 23.53 23.33
N GLN A 9 -4.48 24.10 24.04
CA GLN A 9 -4.21 25.54 23.96
C GLN A 9 -3.73 25.98 22.57
N PHE A 10 -2.87 25.18 21.95
CA PHE A 10 -2.42 25.42 20.58
C PHE A 10 -3.60 25.50 19.61
N LEU A 11 -4.52 24.52 19.64
CA LEU A 11 -5.70 24.49 18.77
C LEU A 11 -6.62 25.69 18.99
N ILE A 12 -6.87 26.07 20.26
CA ILE A 12 -7.66 27.28 20.58
C ILE A 12 -7.00 28.54 20.03
N SER A 13 -5.68 28.68 20.22
CA SER A 13 -4.93 29.87 19.80
C SER A 13 -4.76 29.99 18.27
N SER A 14 -4.79 28.88 17.54
CA SER A 14 -4.59 28.86 16.09
C SER A 14 -5.72 29.59 15.35
N GLY A 15 -6.97 29.46 15.80
CA GLY A 15 -8.12 30.11 15.19
C GLY A 15 -8.48 29.62 13.78
N GLN A 16 -7.71 28.71 13.19
CA GLN A 16 -7.94 28.15 11.84
C GLN A 16 -9.01 27.06 11.82
N ASP A 17 -9.78 26.96 10.73
CA ASP A 17 -10.87 25.97 10.62
C ASP A 17 -10.37 24.56 10.30
N CYS A 18 -9.15 24.43 9.78
CA CYS A 18 -8.49 23.17 9.47
C CYS A 18 -6.99 23.28 9.73
N ILE A 19 -6.43 22.35 10.49
CA ILE A 19 -5.01 22.31 10.90
C ILE A 19 -4.48 20.93 10.56
N ASN A 20 -3.55 20.86 9.60
CA ASN A 20 -2.83 19.63 9.25
C ASN A 20 -1.40 19.72 9.77
N MET A 21 -0.93 18.67 10.44
CA MET A 21 0.42 18.64 11.00
C MET A 21 0.97 17.22 11.10
N THR A 22 2.29 17.12 11.20
CA THR A 22 2.99 15.86 11.44
C THR A 22 2.90 15.44 12.92
N PHE A 23 3.11 14.15 13.19
CA PHE A 23 3.19 13.63 14.56
C PHE A 23 4.38 14.26 15.29
N LEU A 24 5.49 14.51 14.60
CA LEU A 24 6.66 15.20 15.16
C LEU A 24 6.37 16.64 15.58
N GLU A 25 5.63 17.41 14.77
CA GLU A 25 5.20 18.76 15.15
C GLU A 25 4.25 18.73 16.34
N LEU A 26 3.38 17.72 16.39
CA LEU A 26 2.48 17.52 17.52
C LEU A 26 3.24 17.15 18.80
N GLU A 27 4.26 16.30 18.72
CA GLU A 27 5.16 15.95 19.84
C GLU A 27 5.94 17.15 20.36
N ARG A 28 6.40 18.03 19.46
CA ARG A 28 7.07 19.29 19.84
C ARG A 28 6.15 20.21 20.64
N ILE A 29 4.86 20.27 20.29
CA ILE A 29 3.85 21.03 21.05
C ILE A 29 3.56 20.37 22.39
N LEU A 30 3.48 19.04 22.42
CA LEU A 30 3.22 18.28 23.64
C LEU A 30 4.40 18.27 24.61
N GLY A 31 5.63 18.43 24.11
CA GLY A 31 6.87 18.30 24.89
C GLY A 31 7.21 16.84 25.23
N PHE A 32 6.60 15.86 24.56
CA PHE A 32 6.89 14.44 24.70
C PHE A 32 6.49 13.66 23.45
N ASP A 33 7.11 12.49 23.28
CA ASP A 33 6.81 11.58 22.17
C ASP A 33 5.44 10.90 22.35
N LEU A 34 4.67 10.85 21.26
CA LEU A 34 3.39 10.17 21.23
C LEU A 34 3.59 8.67 21.54
N PRO A 35 2.64 8.06 22.27
CA PRO A 35 2.73 6.64 22.53
C PRO A 35 2.69 5.87 21.21
N LYS A 36 3.37 4.72 21.16
CA LYS A 36 3.41 3.84 19.99
C LYS A 36 2.01 3.53 19.41
N SER A 37 0.97 3.54 20.24
CA SER A 37 -0.41 3.37 19.81
C SER A 37 -0.91 4.48 18.88
N ALA A 38 -0.47 5.74 19.04
CA ALA A 38 -0.78 6.83 18.12
C ALA A 38 -0.20 6.58 16.71
N TYR A 39 0.96 5.93 16.65
CA TYR A 39 1.64 5.52 15.41
C TYR A 39 1.07 4.25 14.79
N THR A 40 0.33 3.45 15.57
CA THR A 40 -0.06 2.09 15.19
C THR A 40 -1.55 1.96 14.91
N TYR A 41 -2.39 2.66 15.66
CA TYR A 41 -3.83 2.46 15.65
C TYR A 41 -4.54 3.78 15.32
N GLU A 42 -5.24 3.85 14.18
CA GLU A 42 -6.05 5.01 13.82
C GLU A 42 -7.14 5.30 14.87
N ALA A 43 -7.65 4.27 15.55
CA ALA A 43 -8.58 4.40 16.67
C ALA A 43 -8.02 5.23 17.84
N TRP A 44 -6.69 5.36 17.96
CA TRP A 44 -6.09 6.25 18.94
C TRP A 44 -6.45 7.72 18.69
N TRP A 45 -6.66 8.08 17.41
CA TRP A 45 -7.08 9.40 16.94
C TRP A 45 -8.60 9.56 16.84
N ALA A 46 -9.37 8.61 17.39
CA ALA A 46 -10.83 8.68 17.37
C ALA A 46 -11.35 9.89 18.18
N ASN A 47 -12.49 10.42 17.75
CA ASN A 47 -13.15 11.58 18.39
C ASN A 47 -13.94 11.18 19.65
N GLY A 48 -13.31 10.46 20.59
CA GLY A 48 -13.90 10.10 21.88
C GLY A 48 -13.22 8.91 22.57
N GLY A 49 -13.70 8.57 23.78
CA GLY A 49 -13.35 7.33 24.49
C GLY A 49 -12.03 7.33 25.28
N HIS A 50 -11.15 8.33 25.10
CA HIS A 50 -9.85 8.38 25.76
C HIS A 50 -9.37 9.81 26.08
N SER A 51 -8.48 9.91 27.06
CA SER A 51 -7.98 11.20 27.60
C SER A 51 -7.28 12.12 26.59
N GLN A 52 -6.67 11.57 25.53
CA GLN A 52 -6.08 12.37 24.45
C GLN A 52 -7.14 13.07 23.60
N ALA A 53 -8.28 12.41 23.36
CA ALA A 53 -9.32 12.93 22.48
C ALA A 53 -9.98 14.18 23.03
N ASN A 54 -10.06 14.28 24.36
CA ASN A 54 -10.56 15.47 25.05
C ASN A 54 -9.74 16.73 24.70
N ALA A 55 -8.46 16.60 24.33
CA ALA A 55 -7.63 17.76 24.02
C ALA A 55 -8.12 18.54 22.79
N TRP A 56 -8.49 17.85 21.71
CA TRP A 56 -9.04 18.51 20.52
C TRP A 56 -10.54 18.73 20.63
N LEU A 57 -11.30 17.80 21.23
CA LEU A 57 -12.74 17.96 21.42
C LEU A 57 -13.08 19.18 22.30
N ASP A 58 -12.39 19.34 23.43
CA ASP A 58 -12.58 20.50 24.31
C ASP A 58 -12.06 21.82 23.70
N ALA A 59 -11.23 21.74 22.65
CA ALA A 59 -10.80 22.90 21.88
C ALA A 59 -11.80 23.26 20.77
N GLY A 60 -12.88 22.49 20.59
CA GLY A 60 -13.84 22.67 19.49
C GLY A 60 -13.45 22.01 18.17
N TYR A 61 -12.44 21.13 18.19
CA TYR A 61 -11.91 20.44 17.01
C TYR A 61 -12.24 18.94 17.01
N LYS A 62 -12.21 18.33 15.82
CA LYS A 62 -12.26 16.89 15.60
C LYS A 62 -11.14 16.45 14.67
N VAL A 63 -10.69 15.21 14.77
CA VAL A 63 -9.80 14.59 13.78
C VAL A 63 -10.64 14.15 12.58
N LYS A 64 -10.25 14.61 11.39
CA LYS A 64 -10.84 14.20 10.10
C LYS A 64 -10.16 12.94 9.56
N LEU A 65 -8.84 12.94 9.62
CA LEU A 65 -7.97 11.86 9.13
C LEU A 65 -6.67 11.90 9.91
N ALA A 66 -6.22 10.74 10.37
CA ALA A 66 -4.86 10.52 10.83
C ALA A 66 -4.22 9.46 9.93
N ASN A 67 -3.11 9.82 9.29
CA ASN A 67 -2.34 8.94 8.43
C ASN A 67 -1.12 8.48 9.22
N THR A 68 -1.13 7.23 9.67
CA THR A 68 -0.05 6.64 10.45
C THR A 68 1.20 6.29 9.62
N ILE A 69 1.08 6.25 8.28
CA ILE A 69 2.20 6.02 7.35
C ILE A 69 2.97 7.31 7.13
N ASP A 70 2.26 8.38 6.75
CA ASP A 70 2.85 9.70 6.55
C ASP A 70 3.07 10.44 7.87
N GLN A 71 2.59 9.87 8.98
CA GLN A 71 2.64 10.42 10.33
C GLN A 71 2.07 11.82 10.38
N THR A 72 0.86 12.00 9.83
CA THR A 72 0.15 13.29 9.80
C THR A 72 -1.24 13.16 10.38
N VAL A 73 -1.74 14.23 11.00
CA VAL A 73 -3.11 14.33 11.49
C VAL A 73 -3.72 15.66 11.05
N CYS A 74 -5.01 15.61 10.69
CA CYS A 74 -5.81 16.75 10.29
C CYS A 74 -6.94 17.00 11.30
N PHE A 75 -6.86 18.12 12.01
CA PHE A 75 -7.90 18.64 12.89
C PHE A 75 -8.77 19.64 12.15
N TYR A 76 -10.09 19.63 12.40
CA TYR A 76 -11.02 20.62 11.85
C TYR A 76 -11.96 21.13 12.93
N LYS A 77 -12.34 22.41 12.87
CA LYS A 77 -13.36 22.96 13.77
C LYS A 77 -14.70 22.29 13.49
N ALA A 78 -15.34 21.81 14.54
CA ALA A 78 -16.68 21.27 14.45
C ALA A 78 -17.69 22.44 14.52
N ASP A 79 -17.85 23.18 13.42
CA ASP A 79 -18.89 24.21 13.36
C ASP A 79 -20.29 23.58 13.30
N ASN A 80 -21.20 24.12 14.11
CA ASN A 80 -22.61 23.77 14.17
C ASN A 80 -23.30 24.04 12.81
N ILE A 81 -23.41 23.04 11.95
CA ILE A 81 -24.37 23.05 10.85
C ILE A 81 -25.33 21.88 10.99
N SER A 82 -26.59 22.24 11.23
CA SER A 82 -27.78 21.40 11.29
C SER A 82 -27.99 20.58 10.00
N LYS A 83 -28.35 19.31 10.19
CA LYS A 83 -29.24 18.44 9.39
C LYS A 83 -29.48 18.81 7.91
N GLN A 84 -29.16 17.88 7.00
CA GLN A 84 -30.12 17.08 6.19
C GLN A 84 -29.34 16.05 5.32
N VAL A 85 -29.45 14.73 5.56
CA VAL A 85 -30.41 13.73 4.98
C VAL A 85 -29.89 13.20 3.62
N LEU A 86 -29.54 11.91 3.44
CA LEU A 86 -30.44 10.76 3.30
C LEU A 86 -29.76 9.39 3.62
N GLN A 87 -30.47 8.53 4.36
CA GLN A 87 -30.46 7.06 4.19
C GLN A 87 -31.92 6.58 3.87
N PRO A 88 -32.28 5.27 3.85
CA PRO A 88 -32.67 4.51 2.64
C PRO A 88 -34.11 3.96 2.71
N LYS A 89 -34.65 3.37 1.62
CA LYS A 89 -35.83 2.45 1.68
C LYS A 89 -35.77 1.35 0.60
N THR A 90 -36.38 0.23 0.95
CA THR A 90 -36.18 -1.16 0.47
C THR A 90 -37.43 -1.75 -0.22
N LYS A 91 -37.25 -2.94 -0.86
CA LYS A 91 -38.21 -4.02 -1.30
C LYS A 91 -38.65 -3.95 -2.79
N SER A 92 -38.79 -5.04 -3.57
CA SER A 92 -38.97 -6.49 -3.31
C SER A 92 -38.59 -7.38 -4.54
N LEU A 93 -38.48 -8.69 -4.31
CA LEU A 93 -37.98 -9.80 -5.15
C LEU A 93 -38.88 -10.25 -6.33
N LYS A 94 -38.28 -10.94 -7.32
CA LYS A 94 -38.58 -12.36 -7.67
C LYS A 94 -37.54 -13.00 -8.63
N THR A 95 -36.90 -14.05 -8.11
CA THR A 95 -36.44 -15.34 -8.70
C THR A 95 -36.34 -15.54 -10.21
N THR A 96 -35.15 -15.96 -10.70
CA THR A 96 -34.87 -17.35 -11.15
C THR A 96 -33.36 -17.60 -11.39
N SER A 97 -32.88 -18.70 -10.78
CA SER A 97 -31.96 -19.72 -11.28
C SER A 97 -30.67 -19.36 -12.01
N GLY A 98 -29.53 -19.72 -11.40
CA GLY A 98 -28.25 -19.82 -12.09
C GLY A 98 -27.04 -19.73 -11.16
N VAL A 99 -26.96 -20.63 -10.17
CA VAL A 99 -25.74 -20.82 -9.36
C VAL A 99 -24.68 -21.40 -10.30
N ASN A 100 -23.81 -20.56 -10.83
CA ASN A 100 -22.53 -20.99 -11.38
C ASN A 100 -21.42 -20.52 -10.43
N THR A 101 -21.34 -21.21 -9.31
CA THR A 101 -20.11 -21.37 -8.55
C THR A 101 -19.08 -21.95 -9.51
N THR A 102 -18.21 -21.13 -10.09
CA THR A 102 -16.98 -21.65 -10.70
C THR A 102 -16.09 -22.06 -9.53
N GLN A 103 -16.38 -23.26 -9.07
CA GLN A 103 -15.61 -24.07 -8.17
C GLN A 103 -14.20 -24.13 -8.77
N MET A 104 -13.26 -23.40 -8.17
CA MET A 104 -11.86 -23.69 -8.37
C MET A 104 -11.70 -25.17 -8.06
N LEU A 105 -11.38 -25.94 -9.09
CA LEU A 105 -10.89 -27.30 -8.95
C LEU A 105 -9.69 -27.20 -7.99
N VAL A 106 -9.89 -27.67 -6.76
CA VAL A 106 -8.83 -27.74 -5.76
C VAL A 106 -7.93 -28.87 -6.22
N ASP A 107 -7.00 -28.51 -7.10
CA ASP A 107 -5.99 -29.43 -7.56
C ASP A 107 -5.06 -29.73 -6.37
N SER A 108 -4.90 -31.02 -6.09
CA SER A 108 -4.38 -31.56 -4.83
C SER A 108 -2.87 -31.42 -4.63
N THR A 109 -2.24 -30.43 -5.25
CA THR A 109 -0.82 -30.08 -5.04
C THR A 109 -0.58 -28.56 -5.18
N MET A 110 -1.37 -27.73 -4.50
CA MET A 110 -0.98 -26.31 -4.33
C MET A 110 0.37 -26.25 -3.61
N LYS A 111 1.45 -25.96 -4.35
CA LYS A 111 2.80 -25.79 -3.78
C LYS A 111 2.75 -24.66 -2.76
N THR A 112 2.97 -24.96 -1.48
CA THR A 112 3.03 -23.96 -0.42
C THR A 112 4.46 -23.71 0.03
N LEU A 113 4.70 -22.51 0.58
CA LEU A 113 5.94 -22.12 1.22
C LEU A 113 5.60 -21.60 2.62
N ARG A 114 6.09 -22.29 3.65
CA ARG A 114 5.89 -21.88 5.05
C ARG A 114 7.03 -20.98 5.51
N VAL A 115 6.69 -19.77 5.95
CA VAL A 115 7.64 -18.73 6.34
C VAL A 115 7.23 -18.16 7.70
N PHE A 116 8.02 -18.40 8.74
CA PHE A 116 7.77 -17.91 10.12
C PHE A 116 6.33 -18.09 10.64
N GLY A 117 5.69 -19.21 10.30
CA GLY A 117 4.33 -19.55 10.73
C GLY A 117 3.22 -19.11 9.76
N TYR A 118 3.55 -18.40 8.69
CA TYR A 118 2.63 -18.05 7.61
C TYR A 118 2.77 -19.04 6.46
N GLU A 119 1.65 -19.47 5.89
CA GLU A 119 1.63 -20.41 4.77
C GLU A 119 1.28 -19.67 3.49
N PHE A 120 2.27 -19.48 2.62
CA PHE A 120 2.09 -18.81 1.35
C PHE A 120 1.78 -19.82 0.25
N CYS A 121 0.72 -19.58 -0.52
CA CYS A 121 0.38 -20.39 -1.68
C CYS A 121 1.14 -19.89 -2.91
N TYR A 122 1.73 -20.80 -3.68
CA TYR A 122 2.25 -20.49 -5.00
C TYR A 122 1.13 -20.01 -5.92
N ILE A 123 1.36 -18.93 -6.65
CA ILE A 123 0.43 -18.39 -7.63
C ILE A 123 0.91 -18.76 -9.04
N GLN A 124 2.08 -18.28 -9.44
CA GLN A 124 2.66 -18.52 -10.77
C GLN A 124 4.11 -18.04 -10.85
N GLN A 125 4.79 -18.34 -11.95
CA GLN A 125 5.98 -17.60 -12.37
C GLN A 125 5.59 -16.28 -13.03
N LEU A 126 6.40 -15.25 -12.82
CA LEU A 126 6.26 -13.95 -13.46
C LEU A 126 7.03 -13.97 -14.79
N ILE A 127 6.32 -14.28 -15.86
CA ILE A 127 6.89 -14.45 -17.21
C ILE A 127 6.60 -13.19 -18.05
N PRO A 128 7.64 -12.51 -18.56
CA PRO A 128 7.49 -11.41 -19.50
C PRO A 128 6.87 -11.78 -20.84
N ASP A 129 6.23 -10.79 -21.47
CA ASP A 129 5.82 -10.87 -22.87
C ASP A 129 7.06 -11.08 -23.76
N CYS A 130 7.00 -12.11 -24.62
CA CYS A 130 8.06 -12.46 -25.56
C CYS A 130 7.53 -12.40 -26.99
N ASP A 131 8.41 -12.12 -27.94
CA ASP A 131 8.09 -12.20 -29.36
C ASP A 131 8.05 -13.66 -29.85
N VAL A 132 7.79 -13.84 -31.15
CA VAL A 132 7.71 -15.16 -31.78
C VAL A 132 9.01 -15.96 -31.74
N SER A 133 10.15 -15.30 -31.53
CA SER A 133 11.46 -15.93 -31.37
C SER A 133 11.76 -16.35 -29.93
N GLY A 134 10.87 -16.01 -28.98
CA GLY A 134 11.09 -16.18 -27.55
C GLY A 134 11.96 -15.09 -26.93
N SER A 135 12.26 -14.02 -27.65
CA SER A 135 13.01 -12.87 -27.12
C SER A 135 12.07 -11.93 -26.36
N ILE A 136 12.53 -11.41 -25.22
CA ILE A 136 11.73 -10.50 -24.39
C ILE A 136 11.40 -9.20 -25.13
N ILE A 137 10.12 -8.78 -25.09
CA ILE A 137 9.68 -7.51 -25.65
C ILE A 137 10.00 -6.38 -24.67
N LYS A 138 10.71 -5.36 -25.16
CA LYS A 138 11.11 -4.18 -24.39
C LYS A 138 10.19 -2.99 -24.64
N TYR A 139 9.75 -2.36 -23.55
CA TYR A 139 8.86 -1.20 -23.54
C TYR A 139 9.56 0.02 -22.95
N TYR A 140 9.17 1.21 -23.41
CA TYR A 140 9.76 2.49 -23.01
C TYR A 140 8.68 3.51 -22.59
N PRO A 141 7.87 3.22 -21.55
CA PRO A 141 6.74 4.04 -21.13
C PRO A 141 7.11 5.48 -20.79
N GLN A 142 8.36 5.77 -20.44
CA GLN A 142 8.83 7.14 -20.23
C GLN A 142 8.64 8.03 -21.46
N ASN A 143 8.71 7.47 -22.68
CA ASN A 143 8.54 8.20 -23.93
C ASN A 143 7.06 8.53 -24.20
N GLU A 144 6.14 7.86 -23.50
CA GLU A 144 4.69 8.04 -23.65
C GLU A 144 4.14 9.10 -22.67
N TYR A 145 4.97 9.67 -21.79
CA TYR A 145 4.52 10.66 -20.81
C TYR A 145 4.54 12.08 -21.40
N ASP A 146 3.39 12.75 -21.39
CA ASP A 146 3.26 14.17 -21.72
C ASP A 146 3.85 15.04 -20.58
N ASN A 147 5.17 15.24 -20.64
CA ASN A 147 5.95 15.88 -19.58
C ASN A 147 5.95 17.42 -19.65
N LYS A 148 4.77 18.03 -19.60
CA LYS A 148 4.63 19.51 -19.65
C LYS A 148 5.40 20.26 -18.57
N LYS A 149 5.71 19.58 -17.45
CA LYS A 149 6.42 20.16 -16.29
C LYS A 149 7.93 19.98 -16.34
N GLY A 150 8.49 19.37 -17.39
CA GLY A 150 9.94 19.15 -17.51
C GLY A 150 10.51 18.29 -16.38
N LEU A 151 9.74 17.34 -15.86
CA LEU A 151 10.18 16.46 -14.78
C LEU A 151 11.38 15.63 -15.23
N LEU A 152 12.34 15.44 -14.34
CA LEU A 152 13.46 14.54 -14.58
C LEU A 152 13.03 13.08 -14.44
N LEU A 153 13.69 12.19 -15.17
CA LEU A 153 13.54 10.75 -14.97
C LEU A 153 14.16 10.33 -13.65
N SER A 154 13.45 9.48 -12.91
CA SER A 154 14.00 8.82 -11.72
C SER A 154 15.10 7.83 -12.10
N HIS A 155 15.93 7.43 -11.13
CA HIS A 155 16.98 6.43 -11.35
C HIS A 155 16.45 5.16 -12.04
N PHE A 156 15.35 4.59 -11.52
CA PHE A 156 14.71 3.40 -12.10
C PHE A 156 13.79 3.69 -13.28
N GLY A 157 13.53 4.95 -13.60
CA GLY A 157 12.62 5.35 -14.68
C GLY A 157 13.20 5.31 -16.09
N LYS A 158 14.53 5.18 -16.21
CA LYS A 158 15.25 5.21 -17.48
C LYS A 158 15.33 3.83 -18.14
N GLY A 159 15.47 3.80 -19.45
CA GLY A 159 15.76 2.57 -20.21
C GLY A 159 14.55 1.64 -20.40
N ALA A 160 14.81 0.37 -20.67
CA ALA A 160 13.78 -0.61 -21.00
C ALA A 160 13.04 -1.15 -19.77
N PHE A 161 11.80 -1.56 -20.00
CA PHE A 161 10.92 -2.29 -19.09
C PHE A 161 10.31 -3.50 -19.81
N CYS A 162 9.86 -4.50 -19.06
CA CYS A 162 9.05 -5.58 -19.62
C CYS A 162 7.57 -5.37 -19.33
N ARG A 163 6.70 -6.17 -19.96
CA ARG A 163 5.31 -6.34 -19.55
C ARG A 163 5.06 -7.79 -19.14
N PHE A 164 4.18 -8.00 -18.19
CA PHE A 164 3.71 -9.30 -17.75
C PHE A 164 2.37 -9.15 -17.03
N SER A 165 1.70 -10.27 -16.77
CA SER A 165 0.49 -10.28 -15.95
C SER A 165 0.40 -11.51 -15.06
N ILE A 166 -0.43 -11.40 -14.04
CA ILE A 166 -0.82 -12.52 -13.20
C ILE A 166 -2.30 -12.84 -13.36
N ASN A 167 -2.64 -14.11 -13.21
CA ASN A 167 -4.01 -14.59 -13.08
C ASN A 167 -4.30 -14.86 -11.59
N ALA A 168 -4.87 -13.87 -10.91
CA ALA A 168 -5.20 -13.94 -9.49
C ALA A 168 -6.49 -13.18 -9.17
N GLY A 169 -7.06 -13.45 -8.00
CA GLY A 169 -8.22 -12.73 -7.47
C GLY A 169 -7.88 -11.34 -6.91
N ASP A 170 -8.91 -10.54 -6.68
CA ASP A 170 -8.85 -9.22 -6.05
C ASP A 170 -8.79 -9.34 -4.52
N CYS A 171 -7.70 -9.94 -4.01
CA CYS A 171 -7.54 -10.23 -2.59
C CYS A 171 -6.46 -9.35 -1.93
N PRO A 172 -6.66 -8.92 -0.67
CA PRO A 172 -5.62 -8.28 0.12
C PRO A 172 -4.64 -9.32 0.70
N GLY A 173 -3.39 -8.96 0.91
CA GLY A 173 -2.42 -9.90 1.47
C GLY A 173 -0.97 -9.49 1.30
N VAL A 174 -0.09 -10.44 1.64
CA VAL A 174 1.36 -10.31 1.48
C VAL A 174 1.82 -11.26 0.38
N TYR A 175 2.69 -10.80 -0.50
CA TYR A 175 3.32 -11.62 -1.53
C TYR A 175 4.83 -11.71 -1.34
N LEU A 176 5.39 -12.82 -1.79
CA LEU A 176 6.83 -13.06 -1.85
C LEU A 176 7.24 -13.25 -3.31
N TRP A 177 8.37 -12.67 -3.68
CA TRP A 177 9.07 -12.98 -4.92
C TRP A 177 10.24 -13.89 -4.57
N VAL A 178 10.28 -15.07 -5.17
CA VAL A 178 11.27 -16.12 -4.87
C VAL A 178 12.05 -16.47 -6.13
N VAL A 179 13.38 -16.53 -6.02
CA VAL A 179 14.31 -16.92 -7.09
C VAL A 179 15.32 -17.87 -6.49
N ASP A 180 15.55 -19.03 -7.11
CA ASP A 180 16.51 -20.04 -6.63
C ASP A 180 16.34 -20.32 -5.12
N ASP A 181 15.10 -20.60 -4.71
CA ASP A 181 14.67 -20.83 -3.32
C ASP A 181 14.93 -19.67 -2.32
N SER A 182 15.37 -18.51 -2.80
CA SER A 182 15.63 -17.31 -2.00
C SER A 182 14.51 -16.28 -2.13
N ILE A 183 13.98 -15.79 -1.00
CA ILE A 183 13.01 -14.68 -0.97
C ILE A 183 13.75 -13.37 -1.26
N ILE A 184 13.56 -12.82 -2.46
CA ILE A 184 14.27 -11.60 -2.90
C ILE A 184 13.50 -10.31 -2.60
N TYR A 185 12.18 -10.40 -2.44
CA TYR A 185 11.30 -9.27 -2.18
C TYR A 185 10.01 -9.72 -1.50
N ILE A 186 9.56 -8.89 -0.55
CA ILE A 186 8.30 -9.06 0.18
C ILE A 186 7.50 -7.80 -0.07
N GLY A 187 6.22 -7.92 -0.36
CA GLY A 187 5.37 -6.75 -0.51
C GLY A 187 3.96 -7.01 -0.03
N GLU A 188 3.26 -5.94 0.29
CA GLU A 188 1.85 -5.97 0.63
C GLU A 188 0.95 -5.36 -0.45
N THR A 189 -0.34 -5.66 -0.38
CA THR A 189 -1.37 -5.03 -1.20
C THR A 189 -2.78 -5.24 -0.64
N GLU A 190 -3.66 -4.27 -0.89
CA GLU A 190 -5.12 -4.40 -0.74
C GLU A 190 -5.78 -5.22 -1.86
N ASN A 191 -5.14 -5.26 -3.04
CA ASN A 191 -5.64 -5.97 -4.20
C ASN A 191 -4.48 -6.53 -5.02
N LEU A 192 -4.31 -7.85 -4.99
CA LEU A 192 -3.21 -8.55 -5.65
C LEU A 192 -3.21 -8.36 -7.17
N LYS A 193 -4.33 -8.62 -7.83
CA LYS A 193 -4.44 -8.48 -9.29
C LYS A 193 -4.09 -7.07 -9.77
N LYS A 194 -4.61 -6.04 -9.10
CA LYS A 194 -4.35 -4.63 -9.42
C LYS A 194 -2.88 -4.26 -9.17
N ARG A 195 -2.28 -4.67 -8.05
CA ARG A 195 -0.89 -4.36 -7.70
C ARG A 195 0.09 -4.86 -8.75
N PHE A 196 -0.15 -6.04 -9.29
CA PHE A 196 0.68 -6.64 -10.33
C PHE A 196 0.30 -6.08 -11.71
N ASN A 197 -0.94 -6.23 -12.16
CA ASN A 197 -1.30 -5.95 -13.56
C ASN A 197 -1.36 -4.45 -13.89
N MET A 198 -1.55 -3.57 -12.90
CA MET A 198 -1.52 -2.11 -13.08
C MET A 198 -0.31 -1.43 -12.42
N GLY A 199 0.51 -2.20 -11.69
CA GLY A 199 1.71 -1.71 -11.02
C GLY A 199 2.96 -2.27 -11.68
N TYR A 200 3.37 -3.47 -11.29
CA TYR A 200 4.63 -4.07 -11.73
C TYR A 200 4.62 -4.54 -13.19
N GLY A 201 3.53 -5.16 -13.63
CA GLY A 201 3.39 -5.81 -14.94
C GLY A 201 3.17 -4.84 -16.10
N ARG A 202 2.78 -3.59 -15.81
CA ARG A 202 2.67 -2.52 -16.81
C ARG A 202 2.99 -1.19 -16.17
N ILE A 203 4.22 -0.71 -16.38
CA ILE A 203 4.68 0.55 -15.84
C ILE A 203 3.91 1.71 -16.49
N ALA A 204 3.21 2.49 -15.66
CA ALA A 204 2.58 3.73 -16.09
C ALA A 204 3.65 4.78 -16.44
N PRO A 205 3.51 5.55 -17.54
CA PRO A 205 4.48 6.57 -17.97
C PRO A 205 4.91 7.54 -16.86
N ARG A 206 3.94 7.98 -16.04
CA ARG A 206 4.16 8.90 -14.91
C ARG A 206 5.07 8.32 -13.80
N ASN A 207 5.17 6.99 -13.68
CA ASN A 207 6.03 6.35 -12.67
C ASN A 207 7.52 6.45 -13.01
N CYS A 208 7.87 6.66 -14.28
CA CYS A 208 9.28 6.80 -14.69
C CYS A 208 9.91 8.11 -14.19
N TYR A 209 9.11 9.14 -13.90
CA TYR A 209 9.60 10.47 -13.54
C TYR A 209 9.68 10.67 -12.02
N ILE A 210 10.47 11.66 -11.58
CA ILE A 210 10.57 12.05 -10.16
C ILE A 210 9.18 12.35 -9.59
N GLY A 211 8.93 11.87 -8.37
CA GLY A 211 7.61 11.90 -7.72
C GLY A 211 6.64 10.82 -8.25
N GLY A 212 7.12 9.86 -9.05
CA GLY A 212 6.40 8.65 -9.44
C GLY A 212 6.64 7.46 -8.51
N GLN A 213 5.93 6.35 -8.75
CA GLN A 213 6.10 5.14 -7.95
C GLN A 213 7.35 4.37 -8.39
N SER A 214 8.51 4.79 -7.87
CA SER A 214 9.82 4.21 -8.22
C SER A 214 9.93 2.70 -7.95
N THR A 215 9.25 2.18 -6.92
CA THR A 215 9.21 0.74 -6.61
C THR A 215 8.65 -0.08 -7.77
N ASN A 216 7.65 0.43 -8.50
CA ASN A 216 7.09 -0.29 -9.65
C ASN A 216 8.15 -0.43 -10.73
N CYS A 217 8.81 0.68 -11.08
CA CYS A 217 9.89 0.70 -12.05
C CYS A 217 11.05 -0.21 -11.64
N LYS A 218 11.48 -0.14 -10.37
CA LYS A 218 12.55 -0.97 -9.80
C LYS A 218 12.23 -2.45 -9.95
N MET A 219 11.07 -2.88 -9.47
CA MET A 219 10.72 -4.30 -9.45
C MET A 219 10.44 -4.85 -10.84
N ASN A 220 9.90 -4.05 -11.77
CA ASN A 220 9.81 -4.47 -13.17
C ASN A 220 11.20 -4.69 -13.80
N LYS A 221 12.16 -3.80 -13.54
CA LYS A 221 13.54 -3.98 -13.99
C LYS A 221 14.20 -5.22 -13.40
N VAL A 222 13.89 -5.58 -12.16
CA VAL A 222 14.34 -6.84 -11.56
C VAL A 222 13.84 -8.04 -12.37
N ILE A 223 12.56 -8.06 -12.77
CA ILE A 223 12.02 -9.12 -13.64
C ILE A 223 12.76 -9.16 -14.98
N LEU A 224 12.88 -8.01 -15.67
CA LEU A 224 13.56 -7.91 -16.96
C LEU A 224 14.99 -8.47 -16.88
N ASN A 225 15.79 -8.00 -15.93
CA ASN A 225 17.18 -8.38 -15.80
C ASN A 225 17.35 -9.86 -15.43
N LEU A 226 16.49 -10.41 -14.56
CA LEU A 226 16.55 -11.83 -14.20
C LEU A 226 16.17 -12.72 -15.38
N TYR A 227 15.15 -12.34 -16.14
CA TYR A 227 14.71 -13.10 -17.30
C TYR A 227 15.77 -13.13 -18.41
N GLU A 228 16.44 -12.00 -18.65
CA GLU A 228 17.59 -11.93 -19.57
C GLU A 228 18.77 -12.82 -19.13
N GLN A 229 18.86 -13.16 -17.84
CA GLN A 229 19.84 -14.10 -17.28
C GLN A 229 19.35 -15.55 -17.28
N GLY A 230 18.19 -15.85 -17.87
CA GLY A 230 17.57 -17.17 -17.85
C GLY A 230 16.94 -17.56 -16.51
N LYS A 231 16.74 -16.59 -15.60
CA LYS A 231 16.10 -16.82 -14.30
C LYS A 231 14.65 -16.36 -14.30
N THR A 232 13.79 -17.07 -13.56
CA THR A 232 12.38 -16.70 -13.38
C THR A 232 12.07 -16.40 -11.92
N VAL A 233 11.08 -15.52 -11.70
CA VAL A 233 10.60 -15.19 -10.36
C VAL A 233 9.30 -15.95 -10.09
N SER A 234 9.29 -16.71 -9.00
CA SER A 234 8.07 -17.36 -8.49
C SER A 234 7.33 -16.41 -7.56
N LEU A 235 6.03 -16.25 -7.79
CA LEU A 235 5.13 -15.48 -6.94
C LEU A 235 4.41 -16.39 -5.95
N TYR A 236 4.54 -16.06 -4.67
CA TYR A 236 3.80 -16.69 -3.59
C TYR A 236 2.92 -15.65 -2.89
N PHE A 237 1.78 -16.05 -2.34
CA PHE A 237 0.83 -15.14 -1.71
C PHE A 237 0.19 -15.72 -0.44
N TYR A 238 0.06 -14.86 0.57
CA TYR A 238 -0.67 -15.11 1.79
C TYR A 238 -1.83 -14.12 1.88
N ASN A 239 -3.05 -14.61 1.69
CA ASN A 239 -4.27 -13.82 1.76
C ASN A 239 -4.56 -13.45 3.22
N THR A 240 -4.63 -12.15 3.50
CA THR A 240 -4.94 -11.64 4.84
C THR A 240 -5.33 -10.17 4.74
N THR A 241 -6.20 -9.72 5.64
CA THR A 241 -6.51 -8.29 5.81
C THR A 241 -5.49 -7.57 6.71
N ASN A 242 -4.64 -8.32 7.43
CA ASN A 242 -3.59 -7.78 8.31
C ASN A 242 -2.22 -7.71 7.62
N TYR A 243 -2.22 -7.50 6.32
CA TYR A 243 -1.04 -7.63 5.45
C TYR A 243 0.10 -6.69 5.85
N LYS A 244 -0.19 -5.48 6.34
CA LYS A 244 0.84 -4.53 6.81
C LYS A 244 1.63 -5.07 8.00
N ARG A 245 0.93 -5.70 8.96
CA ARG A 245 1.59 -6.31 10.13
C ARG A 245 2.43 -7.51 9.70
N VAL A 246 1.88 -8.38 8.85
CA VAL A 246 2.56 -9.59 8.39
C VAL A 246 3.82 -9.23 7.60
N GLU A 247 3.72 -8.28 6.66
CA GLU A 247 4.88 -7.77 5.92
C GLU A 247 5.95 -7.23 6.88
N LEU A 248 5.57 -6.37 7.83
CA LEU A 248 6.50 -5.82 8.81
C LEU A 248 7.20 -6.90 9.67
N GLU A 249 6.46 -7.93 10.10
CA GLU A 249 7.03 -9.05 10.86
C GLU A 249 8.04 -9.85 10.02
N LEU A 250 7.75 -10.08 8.74
CA LEU A 250 8.64 -10.79 7.83
C LEU A 250 9.87 -9.96 7.48
N LEU A 251 9.72 -8.67 7.18
CA LEU A 251 10.84 -7.76 6.88
C LEU A 251 11.81 -7.57 8.06
N ARG A 252 11.38 -7.83 9.30
CA ARG A 252 12.27 -7.84 10.47
C ARG A 252 13.08 -9.12 10.61
N LYS A 253 12.63 -10.21 9.99
CA LYS A 253 13.20 -11.56 10.15
C LYS A 253 13.95 -12.03 8.90
N ILE A 254 13.67 -11.43 7.75
CA ILE A 254 14.23 -11.80 6.46
C ILE A 254 14.98 -10.62 5.90
N ASP A 255 16.27 -10.81 5.65
CA ASP A 255 17.03 -9.88 4.83
C ASP A 255 16.70 -10.14 3.37
N THR A 256 16.11 -9.15 2.70
CA THR A 256 15.74 -9.26 1.28
C THR A 256 16.55 -8.31 0.46
N LYS A 257 16.98 -8.78 -0.72
CA LYS A 257 17.81 -7.99 -1.63
C LYS A 257 17.13 -6.70 -2.08
N TYR A 258 15.80 -6.67 -2.21
CA TYR A 258 15.09 -5.57 -2.84
C TYR A 258 14.13 -4.78 -1.92
N ASN A 259 13.97 -5.11 -0.63
CA ASN A 259 13.27 -4.22 0.32
C ASN A 259 14.19 -3.23 1.01
N VAL A 260 15.50 -3.47 1.03
CA VAL A 260 16.48 -2.56 1.62
C VAL A 260 16.53 -1.21 0.88
N LYS A 261 16.58 -0.11 1.64
CA LYS A 261 16.79 1.26 1.12
C LYS A 261 18.28 1.61 0.93
N ARG A 262 19.19 0.67 1.15
CA ARG A 262 20.63 0.94 1.06
C ARG A 262 21.10 0.94 -0.40
N TYR A 263 21.56 2.12 -0.82
CA TYR A 263 22.35 2.44 -2.01
C TYR A 263 21.73 2.12 -3.38
N TRP A 264 20.71 2.87 -3.83
CA TRP A 264 20.40 3.07 -5.27
C TRP A 264 19.71 4.42 -5.51
#